data_AF-A0A1J3HUY3-F1
#
_entry.id   AF-A0A1J3HUY3-F1
#
_cell.length_a   1.000
_cell.length_b   1.000
_cell.length_c   1.000
_cell.angle_alpha   90.00
_cell.angle_beta   90.00
_cell.angle_gamma   90.00
#
_symmetry.space_group_name_H-M   'P 1'
#
loop_
_entity.id
_entity.type
_entity.pdbx_description
1 polymer ?
#
loop_
_entity_poly.entity_id
_entity_poly.type
_entity_poly.pdbx_seq_one_letter_code
_entity_poly.pdbx_strand_id
1 'polypeptide(L)'
;DDLLGIMLRSCESEKNEQKLSIDEIIDECKTFFVGGYENTSNLLTWTTMLMSLHQYWQEKLREEIFKECGKDKIPDSDTFSKLKLMNMV
;
A
#
# COMPACT_ATOMS: atom_id res chain seq x y z
N ASP A 1 7.26 16.97 -0.29
CA ASP A 1 6.10 17.04 -1.19
C ASP A 1 5.34 15.73 -1.12
N ASP A 2 4.37 15.67 -0.21
CA ASP A 2 3.41 14.58 -0.07
C ASP A 2 2.00 15.05 -0.50
N LEU A 3 1.03 14.14 -0.49
CA LEU A 3 -0.34 14.43 -0.93
C LEU A 3 -0.97 15.61 -0.18
N LEU A 4 -0.78 15.68 1.15
CA LEU A 4 -1.29 16.77 1.97
C LEU A 4 -0.62 18.09 1.62
N GLY A 5 0.70 18.08 1.42
CA GLY A 5 1.46 19.24 0.95
C GLY A 5 0.99 19.75 -0.42
N ILE A 6 0.61 18.85 -1.33
CA ILE A 6 0.02 19.23 -2.63
C ILE A 6 -1.35 19.87 -2.44
N MET A 7 -2.21 19.29 -1.59
CA MET A 7 -3.54 19.83 -1.28
C MET A 7 -3.46 21.22 -0.62
N LEU A 8 -2.54 21.41 0.33
CA LEU A 8 -2.29 22.70 0.98
C LEU A 8 -1.83 23.77 -0.01
N ARG A 9 -0.94 23.43 -0.94
CA ARG A 9 -0.54 24.35 -2.02
C ARG A 9 -1.70 24.73 -2.94
N SER A 10 -2.64 23.80 -3.17
CA SER A 10 -3.87 24.07 -3.94
C SER A 10 -4.78 25.06 -3.23
N CYS A 11 -4.85 25.01 -1.89
CA CYS A 11 -5.59 25.96 -1.06
C CYS A 11 -5.05 27.40 -1.16
N GLU A 12 -3.74 27.56 -1.39
CA GLU A 12 -3.07 28.86 -1.52
C GLU A 12 -3.13 29.45 -2.94
N SER A 13 -3.66 28.71 -3.92
CA SER A 13 -3.68 29.14 -5.32
C SER A 13 -4.68 30.27 -5.61
N GLU A 14 -4.28 31.23 -6.47
CA GLU A 14 -5.13 32.36 -6.90
C GLU A 14 -6.17 31.99 -7.97
N LYS A 15 -6.05 30.79 -8.57
CA LYS A 15 -6.98 30.27 -9.57
C LYS A 15 -8.12 29.55 -8.86
N ASN A 16 -9.30 30.18 -8.82
CA ASN A 16 -10.51 29.63 -8.17
C ASN A 16 -10.94 28.24 -8.65
N GLU A 17 -10.53 27.79 -9.84
CA GLU A 17 -10.98 26.51 -10.41
C GLU A 17 -10.40 25.26 -9.73
N GLN A 18 -9.34 25.38 -8.91
CA GLN A 18 -8.69 24.25 -8.22
C GLN A 18 -8.49 24.49 -6.71
N LYS A 19 -9.16 25.50 -6.15
CA LYS A 19 -8.99 25.87 -4.75
C LYS A 19 -9.82 24.96 -3.84
N LEU A 20 -9.14 24.10 -3.10
CA LEU A 20 -9.76 23.33 -2.02
C LEU A 20 -9.84 24.18 -0.75
N SER A 21 -10.97 24.15 -0.08
CA SER A 21 -11.12 24.67 1.28
C SER A 21 -10.42 23.77 2.29
N ILE A 22 -10.08 24.32 3.46
CA ILE A 22 -9.47 23.54 4.55
C ILE A 22 -10.38 22.39 4.99
N ASP A 23 -11.69 22.61 5.02
CA ASP A 23 -12.67 21.58 5.40
C ASP A 23 -12.69 20.42 4.38
N GLU A 24 -12.64 20.73 3.07
CA GLU A 24 -12.52 19.71 2.03
C GLU A 24 -11.21 18.91 2.14
N ILE A 25 -10.09 19.56 2.44
CA ILE A 25 -8.80 18.86 2.65
C ILE A 25 -8.89 17.90 3.84
N ILE A 26 -9.51 18.32 4.94
CA ILE A 26 -9.71 17.49 6.12
C ILE A 26 -10.59 16.27 5.79
N ASP A 27 -11.67 16.47 5.06
CA ASP A 27 -12.60 15.39 4.72
C ASP A 27 -12.01 14.42 3.68
N GLU A 28 -11.23 14.91 2.72
CA GLU A 28 -10.44 14.06 1.82
C GLU A 28 -9.42 13.23 2.60
N CYS A 29 -8.69 13.84 3.54
CA CYS A 29 -7.73 13.12 4.39
C CYS A 29 -8.41 12.00 5.22
N LYS A 30 -9.59 12.26 5.79
CA LYS A 30 -10.37 11.22 6.50
C LYS A 30 -10.79 10.10 5.56
N THR A 31 -11.26 10.44 4.37
CA THR A 31 -11.70 9.47 3.36
C THR A 31 -10.55 8.56 2.93
N PHE A 32 -9.38 9.13 2.64
CA PHE A 32 -8.17 8.35 2.34
C PHE A 32 -7.75 7.46 3.51
N PHE A 33 -7.78 7.98 4.73
CA PHE A 33 -7.37 7.21 5.90
C PHE A 33 -8.31 6.03 6.17
N VAL A 34 -9.62 6.27 6.23
CA VAL A 34 -10.62 5.22 6.49
C VAL A 34 -10.67 4.22 5.33
N GLY A 35 -10.77 4.72 4.10
CA GLY A 35 -10.86 3.87 2.91
C GLY A 35 -9.61 3.02 2.68
N GLY A 36 -8.43 3.54 3.01
CA GLY A 36 -7.17 2.82 2.93
C GLY A 36 -6.97 1.84 4.09
N TYR A 37 -7.24 2.28 5.32
CA TYR A 37 -6.95 1.51 6.53
C TYR A 37 -7.85 0.27 6.66
N GLU A 38 -9.18 0.44 6.61
CA GLU A 38 -10.11 -0.66 6.88
C GLU A 38 -9.97 -1.77 5.83
N ASN A 39 -9.89 -1.39 4.55
CA ASN A 39 -9.79 -2.36 3.45
C ASN A 39 -8.43 -3.07 3.44
N THR A 40 -7.32 -2.34 3.58
CA THR A 40 -5.98 -2.94 3.54
C THR A 40 -5.73 -3.79 4.79
N SER A 41 -6.18 -3.34 5.97
CA SER A 41 -6.05 -4.10 7.21
C SER A 41 -6.85 -5.41 7.16
N ASN A 42 -8.08 -5.37 6.64
CA ASN A 42 -8.88 -6.58 6.46
C ASN A 42 -8.24 -7.55 5.47
N LEU A 43 -7.76 -7.05 4.32
CA LEU A 43 -7.06 -7.86 3.32
C LEU A 43 -5.84 -8.55 3.93
N LEU A 44 -4.95 -7.79 4.58
CA LEU A 44 -3.75 -8.33 5.22
C LEU A 44 -4.09 -9.35 6.32
N THR A 45 -5.14 -9.11 7.09
CA THR A 45 -5.62 -10.02 8.13
C THR A 45 -6.04 -11.36 7.53
N TRP A 46 -6.90 -11.35 6.52
CA TRP A 46 -7.35 -12.57 5.85
C TRP A 46 -6.22 -13.29 5.11
N THR A 47 -5.36 -12.56 4.38
CA THR A 47 -4.18 -13.12 3.72
C THR A 47 -3.28 -13.81 4.74
N THR A 48 -2.97 -13.16 5.88
CA THR A 48 -2.12 -13.75 6.92
C THR A 48 -2.78 -14.99 7.55
N MET A 49 -4.08 -14.93 7.81
CA MET A 49 -4.84 -16.08 8.31
C MET A 49 -4.79 -17.27 7.34
N LEU A 50 -5.11 -17.05 6.05
CA LEU A 50 -5.06 -18.10 5.02
C LEU A 50 -3.65 -18.68 4.87
N MET A 51 -2.62 -17.85 4.87
CA MET A 51 -1.24 -18.29 4.82
C MET A 51 -0.85 -19.16 6.02
N SER A 52 -1.33 -18.81 7.22
CA SER A 52 -1.11 -19.60 8.43
C SER A 52 -1.77 -20.98 8.37
N LEU A 53 -2.92 -21.10 7.70
CA LEU A 53 -3.62 -22.37 7.48
C LEU A 53 -2.99 -23.19 6.36
N HIS A 54 -2.33 -22.55 5.40
CA HIS A 54 -1.73 -23.16 4.23
C HIS A 54 -0.19 -23.09 4.26
N GLN A 55 0.41 -23.71 5.27
CA GLN A 55 1.87 -23.73 5.52
C GLN A 55 2.71 -24.14 4.30
N TYR A 56 2.21 -25.09 3.48
CA TYR A 56 2.88 -25.48 2.24
C TYR A 56 3.08 -24.31 1.26
N TRP A 57 2.03 -23.50 1.07
CA TRP A 57 2.11 -22.32 0.20
C TRP A 57 2.96 -21.23 0.85
N GLN A 58 2.87 -21.07 2.17
CA GLN A 58 3.71 -20.14 2.92
C GLN A 58 5.20 -20.41 2.73
N GLU A 59 5.63 -21.67 2.84
CA GLU A 59 7.04 -22.02 2.64
C GLU A 59 7.45 -21.78 1.18
N LYS A 60 6.61 -22.17 0.22
CA LYS A 60 6.89 -21.98 -1.21
C LYS A 60 7.06 -20.50 -1.60
N LEU A 61 6.23 -19.60 -1.06
CA LEU A 61 6.39 -18.16 -1.27
C LEU A 61 7.68 -17.64 -0.63
N ARG A 62 8.03 -18.12 0.56
CA ARG A 62 9.27 -17.75 1.24
C ARG A 62 10.51 -18.21 0.48
N GLU A 63 10.48 -19.41 -0.09
CA GLU A 63 11.54 -19.93 -0.97
C GLU A 63 11.72 -19.03 -2.21
N GLU A 64 10.63 -18.60 -2.86
CA GLU A 64 10.69 -17.66 -3.99
C GLU A 64 11.34 -16.34 -3.57
N ILE A 65 10.91 -15.76 -2.45
CA ILE A 65 11.48 -14.51 -1.93
C ILE A 65 12.98 -14.68 -1.64
N PHE A 66 13.39 -15.75 -0.97
CA PHE A 66 14.80 -15.98 -0.66
C PHE A 66 15.65 -16.22 -1.91
N LYS A 67 15.09 -16.84 -2.94
CA LYS A 67 15.76 -17.06 -4.21
C LYS A 67 15.97 -15.77 -4.99
N GLU A 68 14.93 -14.93 -5.09
CA GLU A 68 14.95 -13.75 -5.95
C GLU A 68 15.50 -12.48 -5.23
N CYS A 69 15.25 -12.36 -3.92
CA CYS A 69 15.68 -11.20 -3.12
C CYS A 69 16.95 -11.49 -2.29
N GLY A 70 17.15 -12.73 -1.85
CA GLY A 70 18.18 -13.11 -0.88
C GLY A 70 17.68 -13.07 0.57
N LYS A 71 18.26 -13.90 1.45
CA LYS A 71 17.78 -14.09 2.83
C LYS A 71 17.79 -12.83 3.70
N ASP A 72 18.78 -11.96 3.51
CA ASP A 72 19.03 -10.80 4.37
C ASP A 72 18.72 -9.46 3.68
N LYS A 73 18.01 -9.50 2.56
CA LYS A 73 17.65 -8.30 1.78
C LYS A 73 16.15 -8.05 1.82
N ILE A 74 15.80 -6.78 1.96
CA ILE A 74 14.43 -6.31 1.83
C ILE A 74 14.10 -6.25 0.32
N PRO A 75 12.98 -6.83 -0.13
CA PRO A 75 12.54 -6.71 -1.51
C PRO A 75 12.40 -5.24 -1.93
N ASP A 76 12.86 -4.94 -3.14
CA ASP A 76 12.73 -3.65 -3.81
C ASP A 76 11.71 -3.73 -4.97
N SER A 77 11.45 -2.60 -5.63
CA SER A 77 10.51 -2.54 -6.75
C SER A 77 10.92 -3.45 -7.93
N ASP A 78 12.22 -3.62 -8.16
CA ASP A 78 12.73 -4.41 -9.29
C ASP A 78 12.59 -5.91 -9.05
N THR A 79 12.83 -6.35 -7.81
CA THR A 79 12.66 -7.75 -7.37
C THR A 79 11.20 -8.15 -7.29
N PHE A 80 10.28 -7.22 -7.01
CA PHE A 80 8.83 -7.51 -6.97
C PHE A 80 8.31 -8.10 -8.29
N SER A 81 8.84 -7.63 -9.43
CA SER A 81 8.48 -8.16 -10.76
C SER A 81 8.85 -9.64 -10.97
N LYS A 82 9.79 -10.16 -10.17
CA LYS A 82 10.30 -11.54 -10.24
C LYS A 82 9.52 -12.51 -9.35
N LEU A 83 8.75 -12.01 -8.38
CA LEU A 83 7.97 -12.80 -7.42
C LEU A 83 6.64 -13.26 -8.04
N LYS A 84 6.71 -14.24 -8.93
CA LYS A 84 5.55 -14.70 -9.73
C LYS A 84 4.49 -15.39 -8.89
N LEU A 85 4.89 -16.19 -7.91
CA LEU A 85 3.97 -16.89 -7.03
C LEU A 85 3.34 -15.91 -6.03
N MET A 86 4.14 -14.97 -5.51
CA MET A 86 3.63 -13.93 -4.61
C MET A 86 2.53 -13.09 -5.26
N ASN A 87 2.67 -12.78 -6.56
CA ASN A 87 1.66 -12.02 -7.32
C ASN A 87 0.36 -12.80 -7.62
N MET A 88 0.34 -14.12 -7.37
CA MET A 88 -0.86 -14.96 -7.58
C MET A 88 -1.69 -15.13 -6.30
N VAL A 89 -1.18 -14.69 -5.15
CA VAL A 89 -1.81 -14.79 -3.82
C VAL A 89 -2.29 -13.41 -3.40
#